data_AF-A0A2N2F6B1-F1
#
_entry.id   AF-A0A2N2F6B1-F1
#
_cell.length_a   1.000
_cell.length_b   1.000
_cell.length_c   1.000
_cell.angle_alpha   90.00
_cell.angle_beta   90.00
_cell.angle_gamma   90.00
#
_symmetry.space_group_name_H-M   'P 1'
#
loop_
_entity.id
_entity.type
_entity.pdbx_description
1 polymer ?
#
loop_
_entity_poly.entity_id
_entity_poly.type
_entity_poly.pdbx_seq_one_letter_code
_entity_poly.pdbx_strand_id
1 'polypeptide(L)' 'MKAKEPGEFFQIDHMSINISSGFQVKHFQGICPVTKIVFEQAFSSATNFVARQFLKYPLSNLPFPIKSVQVKGGVNL' A
#
# COMPACT_ATOMS: atom_id res chain seq x y z
N MET A 1 4.75 0.88 -17.61
CA MET A 1 5.67 -0.25 -17.42
C MET A 1 4.90 -1.43 -16.85
N LYS A 2 5.09 -2.65 -17.36
CA LYS A 2 4.58 -3.88 -16.74
C LYS A 2 5.76 -4.55 -16.04
N ALA A 3 5.67 -4.75 -14.73
CA ALA A 3 6.66 -5.52 -13.98
C ALA A 3 6.70 -6.97 -14.48
N LYS A 4 7.89 -7.56 -14.53
CA LYS A 4 8.12 -8.91 -15.04
C LYS A 4 8.48 -9.89 -13.94
N GLU A 5 9.09 -9.40 -12.85
CA GLU A 5 9.53 -10.24 -11.73
C GLU A 5 8.84 -9.86 -10.42
N PRO A 6 8.63 -10.82 -9.49
CA PRO A 6 8.19 -10.53 -8.13
C PRO A 6 9.06 -9.45 -7.47
N GLY A 7 8.41 -8.48 -6.84
CA GLY A 7 9.09 -7.42 -6.10
C GLY A 7 9.72 -6.32 -6.96
N GLU A 8 9.81 -6.46 -8.29
CA GLU A 8 10.30 -5.40 -9.18
C GLU A 8 9.53 -4.09 -8.98
N PHE A 9 8.24 -4.22 -8.67
CA PHE A 9 7.32 -3.12 -8.51
C PHE A 9 6.21 -3.48 -7.54
N PHE A 10 5.99 -2.63 -6.55
CA PHE A 10 4.91 -2.75 -5.57
C PHE A 10 4.06 -1.48 -5.61
N GLN A 11 2.76 -1.62 -5.87
CA GLN A 11 1.85 -0.49 -5.97
C GLN A 11 1.12 -0.28 -4.66
N ILE A 12 1.12 0.94 -4.15
CA ILE A 12 0.43 1.34 -2.93
C ILE A 12 -0.61 2.39 -3.29
N ASP A 13 -1.81 2.25 -2.73
CA ASP A 13 -2.89 3.21 -2.83
C ASP A 13 -3.64 3.26 -1.50
N HIS A 14 -4.49 4.27 -1.32
CA HIS A 14 -5.45 4.27 -0.22
C HIS A 14 -6.79 4.82 -0.66
N MET A 15 -7.85 4.38 0.00
CA MET A 15 -9.21 4.89 -0.19
C MET A 15 -9.84 5.28 1.14
N SER A 16 -10.79 6.22 1.10
CA SER A 16 -11.55 6.61 2.27
C SER A 16 -12.86 5.83 2.31
N ILE A 17 -13.09 5.08 3.38
CA ILE A 17 -14.29 4.26 3.56
C ILE A 17 -15.09 4.84 4.72
N ASN A 18 -16.35 5.21 4.45
CA ASN A 18 -17.30 5.58 5.50
C ASN A 18 -17.96 4.30 6.00
N ILE A 19 -17.69 3.93 7.25
CA ILE A 19 -18.25 2.70 7.86
C ILE A 19 -19.60 3.01 8.52
N SER A 20 -19.73 4.19 9.13
CA SER A 20 -20.98 4.69 9.71
C SER A 20 -20.97 6.22 9.74
N SER A 21 -22.09 6.84 10.15
CA SER A 21 -22.19 8.30 10.23
C SER A 21 -21.10 8.88 11.15
N GLY A 22 -20.25 9.74 10.59
CA GLY A 22 -19.13 10.35 11.31
C GLY A 22 -17.90 9.44 11.51
N PHE A 23 -17.95 8.18 11.06
CA PHE A 23 -16.82 7.25 11.18
C PHE A 23 -16.25 6.89 9.81
N GLN A 24 -15.09 7.46 9.51
CA GLN A 24 -14.34 7.22 8.28
C GLN A 24 -12.99 6.58 8.61
N VAL A 25 -12.59 5.61 7.79
CA VAL A 25 -11.25 5.01 7.83
C VAL A 25 -10.54 5.21 6.50
N LYS A 26 -9.21 5.15 6.52
CA LYS A 26 -8.35 5.08 5.34
C LYS A 26 -7.91 3.64 5.16
N HIS A 27 -8.42 2.99 4.13
CA HIS A 27 -7.98 1.65 3.74
C HIS A 27 -6.78 1.78 2.82
N PHE A 28 -5.60 1.39 3.31
CA PHE A 28 -4.37 1.29 2.52
C PHE A 28 -4.25 -0.10 1.92
N GLN A 29 -3.93 -0.16 0.64
CA GLN A 29 -3.74 -1.38 -0.11
C GLN A 29 -2.38 -1.35 -0.81
N GLY A 30 -1.68 -2.46 -0.79
CA GLY A 30 -0.40 -2.68 -1.46
C GLY A 30 -0.45 -3.96 -2.29
N ILE A 31 -0.01 -3.93 -3.55
CA ILE A 31 -0.05 -5.10 -4.43
C ILE A 31 1.25 -5.28 -5.21
N CYS A 32 1.74 -6.52 -5.27
CA CYS A 32 2.70 -6.93 -6.29
C CYS A 32 1.93 -7.40 -7.54
N PRO A 33 2.01 -6.71 -8.70
CA PRO A 33 1.19 -7.07 -9.84
C PRO A 33 1.63 -8.36 -10.55
N VAL A 34 2.83 -8.88 -10.24
CA VAL A 34 3.34 -10.15 -10.77
C VAL A 34 2.74 -11.32 -9.99
N THR A 35 2.88 -11.34 -8.66
CA THR A 35 2.41 -12.45 -7.82
C THR A 35 0.96 -12.31 -7.36
N LYS A 36 0.38 -11.12 -7.50
CA LYS A 36 -0.95 -10.74 -6.97
C LYS A 36 -1.08 -10.84 -5.45
N ILE A 37 0.03 -10.94 -4.71
CA ILE A 37 0.01 -10.81 -3.25
C ILE A 37 -0.44 -9.38 -2.91
N VAL A 38 -1.46 -9.30 -2.05
CA VAL A 38 -2.05 -8.04 -1.58
C VAL A 38 -1.85 -7.91 -0.07
N PHE A 39 -1.55 -6.70 0.37
CA PHE A 39 -1.52 -6.31 1.77
C PHE A 39 -2.51 -5.18 2.01
N GLU A 40 -3.31 -5.30 3.06
CA GLU A 40 -4.37 -4.36 3.39
C GLU A 40 -4.30 -3.98 4.87
N GLN A 41 -4.41 -2.70 5.18
CA GLN A 41 -4.49 -2.19 6.55
C GLN A 41 -5.41 -0.97 6.60
N ALA A 42 -6.16 -0.82 7.70
CA ALA A 42 -7.00 0.34 7.94
C ALA A 42 -6.31 1.30 8.93
N PHE A 43 -6.36 2.59 8.62
CA PHE A 43 -5.82 3.67 9.45
C PHE A 43 -6.87 4.77 9.64
N SER A 44 -6.68 5.62 10.66
CA SER A 44 -7.55 6.79 10.90
C SER A 44 -7.25 7.97 9.98
N SER A 45 -6.08 8.01 9.34
CA SER A 45 -5.63 9.13 8.50
C SER A 45 -4.69 8.66 7.38
N ALA A 46 -4.51 9.50 6.36
CA ALA A 46 -3.62 9.23 5.22
C ALA A 46 -2.47 10.25 5.24
N THR A 47 -1.52 10.04 6.14
CA THR A 47 -0.31 10.87 6.27
C THR A 47 0.92 10.13 5.75
N ASN A 48 2.00 10.86 5.45
CA ASN A 48 3.29 10.25 5.08
C ASN A 48 3.81 9.29 6.15
N PHE A 49 3.57 9.60 7.43
CA PHE A 49 3.92 8.71 8.53
C PHE A 49 3.15 7.38 8.45
N VAL A 50 1.83 7.44 8.24
CA VAL A 50 0.99 6.24 8.08
C VAL A 50 1.41 5.41 6.88
N ALA A 51 1.69 6.06 5.74
CA ALA A 51 2.13 5.35 4.54
C ALA A 51 3.48 4.63 4.74
N ARG A 52 4.42 5.24 5.49
CA ARG A 52 5.67 4.57 5.90
C ARG A 52 5.41 3.40 6.84
N GLN A 53 4.47 3.53 7.78
CA GLN A 53 4.09 2.43 8.68
C GLN A 53 3.48 1.26 7.91
N PHE A 54 2.57 1.56 6.97
CA PHE A 54 2.00 0.56 6.08
C PHE A 54 3.09 -0.21 5.32
N LEU A 55 4.07 0.48 4.73
CA LEU A 55 5.13 -0.11 3.92
C LEU A 55 6.06 -1.08 4.69
N LYS A 56 6.25 -0.89 6.00
CA LYS A 56 7.08 -1.80 6.82
C LYS A 56 6.58 -3.24 6.78
N TYR A 57 5.26 -3.43 6.71
CA TYR A 57 4.67 -4.75 6.77
C TYR A 57 4.95 -5.57 5.49
N PRO A 58 4.64 -5.09 4.26
CA PRO A 58 5.06 -5.76 3.02
C PRO A 58 6.57 -5.98 2.94
N LEU A 59 7.39 -5.00 3.34
CA LEU A 59 8.85 -5.12 3.30
C LEU A 59 9.40 -6.28 4.14
N SER A 60 8.71 -6.61 5.24
CA SER A 60 9.16 -7.66 6.17
C SER A 60 8.52 -9.03 5.89
N ASN A 61 7.40 -9.09 5.15
CA ASN A 61 6.59 -10.30 5.01
C ASN A 61 6.53 -10.85 3.57
N LEU A 62 6.98 -10.09 2.57
CA LEU A 62 7.06 -10.60 1.22
C LEU A 62 8.18 -11.66 1.11
N PRO A 63 7.97 -12.78 0.37
CA PRO A 63 8.98 -13.80 0.16
C PRO A 63 10.05 -13.38 -0.87
N PHE A 64 10.10 -12.10 -1.24
CA PHE A 64 11.01 -11.49 -2.20
C PHE A 64 11.22 -10.01 -1.87
N PRO A 65 12.39 -9.43 -2.21
CA PRO A 65 12.66 -8.02 -1.94
C PRO A 65 11.83 -7.10 -2.85
N ILE A 66 11.35 -5.98 -2.30
CA ILE A 66 10.74 -4.90 -3.08
C ILE A 66 11.86 -4.02 -3.65
N LYS A 67 11.98 -3.96 -4.98
CA LYS A 67 12.97 -3.14 -5.71
C LYS A 67 12.48 -1.72 -5.95
N SER A 68 11.18 -1.52 -6.15
CA SER A 68 10.58 -0.20 -6.33
C SER A 68 9.14 -0.15 -5.80
N VAL A 69 8.73 1.03 -5.34
CA VAL A 69 7.39 1.30 -4.83
C VAL A 69 6.78 2.41 -5.68
N GLN A 70 5.54 2.23 -6.11
CA GLN A 70 4.73 3.29 -6.70
C GLN A 70 3.57 3.63 -5.79
N VAL A 71 3.41 4.91 -5.47
CA VAL A 71 2.23 5.42 -4.76
C VAL A 71 1.25 5.98 -5.78
N LYS A 72 0.03 5.47 -5.76
CA LYS A 72 -1.10 5.98 -6.53
C LYS A 72 -1.85 6.99 -5.64
N GLY A 73 -2.13 8.18 -6.17
CA GLY A 73 -2.60 9.33 -5.40
C GLY A 73 -1.43 10.15 -4.85
N GLY A 74 -1.30 11.41 -5.30
CA GLY A 74 -0.12 12.27 -5.17
C GLY A 74 0.25 12.74 -3.74
N VAL A 75 0.39 11.83 -2.79
CA VAL A 75 1.07 12.09 -1.53
C VAL A 75 2.57 11.81 -1.73
N ASN A 76 3.38 12.87 -1.71
CA ASN A 76 4.84 12.78 -1.79
C ASN A 76 5.37 12.09 -0.52
N LEU A 77 5.88 10.86 -0.64
CA LEU A 77 6.50 10.08 0.45
C LEU A 77 7.87 10.62 0.90
#